data_AF-A0A850MIU3-F1
#
_entry.id   AF-A0A850MIU3-F1
#
_cell.length_a   1.000
_cell.length_b   1.000
_cell.length_c   1.000
_cell.angle_alpha   90.00
_cell.angle_beta   90.00
_cell.angle_gamma   90.00
#
_symmetry.space_group_name_H-M   'P 1'
#
loop_
_entity.id
_entity.type
_entity.pdbx_description
1 polymer ?
#
loop_
_entity_poly.entity_id
_entity_poly.type
_entity_poly.pdbx_seq_one_letter_code
_entity_poly.pdbx_strand_id
1 'polypeptide(L)'
;MESESTIKFINLIGIGVFSFVNFFTFTITNMNELGFYSYQIHEILSYITYAFYLPLFIFMFFKARLFISEIKDKTFSNHILFLTIIVLATLIERFISNAHYTIIPYSVQFIVIDLLTITVLGTITLLMIFKNPEFLEALSTYYSVRSIYLISKKGGQVIFRHNFQIPDEETVLPDQLLLGGFIYAITSGLEATLQMEGKMEAIRVGDIFIIFKHGKNILGIVFATYETSILHLKLHMLMQRFESYYSSILNNWVGDLTQFDSGILQEWVIEIFKKVL
;
A
#
# COMPACT_ATOMS: atom_id res chain seq x y z
N MET A 1 -16.57 0.39 -10.91
CA MET A 1 -16.52 1.52 -9.96
C MET A 1 -17.27 1.24 -8.65
N GLU A 2 -18.17 0.24 -8.58
CA GLU A 2 -18.90 -0.07 -7.33
C GLU A 2 -18.09 -0.80 -6.25
N SER A 3 -16.89 -1.32 -6.53
CA SER A 3 -16.14 -2.10 -5.52
C SER A 3 -15.47 -1.24 -4.46
N GLU A 4 -15.07 -0.01 -4.76
CA GLU A 4 -14.26 0.79 -3.85
C GLU A 4 -15.08 1.45 -2.74
N SER A 5 -16.27 1.98 -3.07
CA SER A 5 -17.23 2.48 -2.08
C SER A 5 -17.69 1.35 -1.15
N THR A 6 -17.91 0.17 -1.71
CA THR A 6 -18.29 -1.05 -0.97
C THR A 6 -17.17 -1.49 -0.03
N ILE A 7 -15.90 -1.46 -0.46
CA ILE A 7 -14.75 -1.80 0.39
C ILE A 7 -14.57 -0.78 1.52
N LYS A 8 -14.67 0.52 1.23
CA LYS A 8 -14.58 1.59 2.24
C LYS A 8 -15.71 1.48 3.27
N PHE A 9 -16.94 1.23 2.82
CA PHE A 9 -18.10 1.04 3.68
C PHE A 9 -17.96 -0.19 4.59
N ILE A 10 -17.51 -1.32 4.05
CA ILE A 10 -17.25 -2.54 4.81
C ILE A 10 -16.15 -2.34 5.85
N ASN A 11 -15.06 -1.63 5.51
CA ASN A 11 -13.98 -1.35 6.46
C ASN A 11 -14.45 -0.41 7.57
N LEU A 12 -15.26 0.61 7.25
CA LEU A 12 -15.85 1.52 8.23
C LEU A 12 -16.78 0.77 9.20
N ILE A 13 -17.60 -0.16 8.69
CA ILE A 13 -18.44 -1.02 9.52
C ILE A 13 -17.58 -1.92 10.40
N GLY A 14 -16.52 -2.55 9.86
CA GLY A 14 -15.62 -3.39 10.64
C GLY A 14 -14.98 -2.66 11.82
N ILE A 15 -14.47 -1.45 11.59
CA ILE A 15 -13.87 -0.59 12.62
C ILE A 15 -14.94 -0.13 13.63
N GLY A 16 -16.13 0.25 13.16
CA GLY A 16 -17.24 0.67 14.01
C GLY A 16 -17.72 -0.45 14.93
N VAL A 17 -17.92 -1.65 14.40
CA VAL A 17 -18.34 -2.83 15.18
C VAL A 17 -17.23 -3.23 16.16
N PHE A 18 -15.96 -3.25 15.75
CA PHE A 18 -14.85 -3.57 16.65
C PHE A 18 -14.76 -2.57 17.82
N SER A 19 -14.88 -1.26 17.53
CA SER A 19 -14.85 -0.22 18.55
C SER A 19 -16.05 -0.31 19.50
N PHE A 20 -17.24 -0.60 18.96
CA PHE A 20 -18.45 -0.79 19.76
C PHE A 20 -18.34 -1.99 20.69
N VAL A 21 -17.86 -3.14 20.19
CA VAL A 21 -17.73 -4.36 21.01
C VAL A 21 -16.67 -4.17 22.10
N ASN A 22 -15.52 -3.53 21.80
CA ASN A 22 -14.52 -3.21 22.83
C ASN A 22 -15.06 -2.25 23.90
N PHE A 23 -15.79 -1.21 23.48
CA PHE A 23 -16.43 -0.28 24.42
C PHE A 23 -17.48 -0.98 25.30
N PHE A 24 -18.28 -1.86 24.71
CA PHE A 24 -19.29 -2.63 25.42
C PHE A 24 -18.64 -3.60 26.43
N THR A 25 -17.59 -4.30 26.02
CA THR A 25 -16.80 -5.19 26.90
C THR A 25 -16.21 -4.43 28.07
N PHE A 26 -15.54 -3.30 27.81
CA PHE A 26 -14.98 -2.43 28.84
C PHE A 26 -16.03 -1.94 29.84
N THR A 27 -17.21 -1.55 29.32
CA THR A 27 -18.32 -1.09 30.16
C THR A 27 -18.85 -2.21 31.06
N ILE A 28 -19.04 -3.42 30.52
CA ILE A 28 -19.48 -4.59 31.29
C ILE A 28 -18.48 -4.94 32.39
N THR A 29 -17.19 -4.93 32.09
CA THR A 29 -16.14 -5.24 33.07
C THR A 29 -16.13 -4.23 34.20
N ASN A 30 -16.16 -2.92 33.90
CA ASN A 30 -16.19 -1.89 34.93
C ASN A 30 -17.48 -1.91 35.76
N MET A 31 -18.64 -2.20 35.15
CA MET A 31 -19.89 -2.31 35.89
C MET A 31 -19.89 -3.50 36.84
N ASN A 32 -19.22 -4.60 36.49
CA ASN A 32 -19.04 -5.75 37.39
C ASN A 32 -18.13 -5.41 38.58
N GLU A 33 -17.00 -4.75 38.36
CA GLU A 33 -16.09 -4.33 39.43
C GLU A 33 -16.76 -3.35 40.42
N LEU A 34 -17.68 -2.53 39.93
CA LEU A 34 -18.48 -1.61 40.74
C LEU A 34 -19.70 -2.29 41.42
N GLY A 35 -19.92 -3.58 41.20
CA GLY A 35 -20.98 -4.37 41.85
C GLY A 35 -22.39 -4.12 41.31
N PHE A 36 -22.55 -3.59 40.09
CA PHE A 36 -23.86 -3.22 39.55
C PHE A 36 -24.74 -4.40 39.16
N TYR A 37 -24.18 -5.60 38.91
CA TYR A 37 -24.95 -6.77 38.50
C TYR A 37 -24.43 -8.06 39.14
N SER A 38 -25.29 -9.08 39.22
CA SER A 38 -24.91 -10.39 39.77
C SER A 38 -23.93 -11.13 38.85
N TYR A 39 -23.14 -12.04 39.43
CA TYR A 39 -22.19 -12.89 38.70
C TYR A 39 -22.81 -13.57 37.47
N GLN A 40 -24.06 -14.05 37.59
CA GLN A 40 -24.80 -14.71 36.50
C GLN A 40 -25.06 -13.77 35.32
N ILE A 41 -25.32 -12.49 35.57
CA ILE A 41 -25.52 -11.48 34.51
C ILE A 41 -24.19 -11.17 33.81
N HIS A 42 -23.09 -11.11 34.57
CA HIS A 42 -21.75 -10.91 34.00
C HIS A 42 -21.34 -12.06 33.06
N GLU A 43 -21.63 -13.30 33.44
CA GLU A 43 -21.36 -14.49 32.61
C GLU A 43 -22.13 -14.43 31.29
N ILE A 44 -23.44 -14.14 31.34
CA ILE A 44 -24.29 -14.00 30.15
C ILE A 44 -23.79 -12.88 29.23
N LEU A 45 -23.47 -11.71 29.79
CA LEU A 45 -22.96 -10.56 29.01
C LEU A 45 -21.60 -10.86 28.37
N SER A 46 -20.75 -11.64 29.04
CA SER A 46 -19.47 -12.09 28.50
C SER A 46 -19.67 -13.05 27.32
N TYR A 47 -20.56 -14.05 27.45
CA TYR A 47 -20.90 -14.94 26.34
C TYR A 47 -21.49 -14.20 25.14
N ILE A 48 -22.36 -13.21 25.36
CA ILE A 48 -22.91 -12.37 24.30
C ILE A 48 -21.78 -11.62 23.59
N THR A 49 -20.87 -11.02 24.36
CA THR A 49 -19.70 -10.30 23.83
C THR A 49 -18.82 -11.21 22.97
N TYR A 50 -18.53 -12.43 23.42
CA TYR A 50 -17.76 -13.41 22.64
C TYR A 50 -18.50 -13.86 21.38
N ALA A 51 -19.82 -14.03 21.45
CA ALA A 51 -20.65 -14.34 20.28
C ALA A 51 -20.61 -13.23 19.21
N PHE A 52 -20.34 -11.97 19.60
CA PHE A 52 -20.11 -10.87 18.67
C PHE A 52 -18.69 -10.84 18.09
N TYR A 53 -17.67 -11.26 18.86
CA TYR A 53 -16.30 -11.33 18.35
C TYR A 53 -16.12 -12.46 17.32
N LEU A 54 -16.78 -13.61 17.49
CA LEU A 54 -16.58 -14.77 16.61
C LEU A 54 -16.87 -14.47 15.11
N PRO A 55 -18.01 -13.85 14.73
CA PRO A 55 -18.26 -13.45 13.34
C PRO A 55 -17.25 -12.42 12.82
N LEU A 56 -16.81 -11.49 13.67
CA LEU A 56 -15.84 -10.46 13.31
C LEU A 56 -14.46 -11.07 13.05
N PHE A 57 -14.06 -12.06 13.84
CA PHE A 57 -12.85 -12.85 13.63
C PHE A 57 -12.93 -13.71 12.37
N ILE A 58 -14.04 -14.41 12.14
CA ILE A 58 -14.25 -15.17 10.90
C ILE A 58 -14.16 -14.23 9.70
N PHE A 59 -14.79 -13.07 9.77
CA PHE A 59 -14.75 -12.05 8.72
C PHE A 59 -13.32 -11.52 8.48
N MET A 60 -12.58 -11.17 9.54
CA MET A 60 -11.19 -10.75 9.44
C MET A 60 -10.29 -11.85 8.88
N PHE A 61 -10.51 -13.12 9.27
CA PHE A 61 -9.78 -14.26 8.74
C PHE A 61 -10.01 -14.45 7.24
N PHE A 62 -11.26 -14.33 6.78
CA PHE A 62 -11.57 -14.40 5.34
C PHE A 62 -10.98 -13.22 4.57
N LYS A 63 -11.05 -12.00 5.10
CA LYS A 63 -10.40 -10.81 4.51
C LYS A 63 -8.89 -10.95 4.45
N ALA A 64 -8.26 -11.42 5.54
CA ALA A 64 -6.83 -11.69 5.59
C ALA A 64 -6.46 -12.76 4.56
N ARG A 65 -7.23 -13.86 4.46
CA ARG A 65 -7.00 -14.92 3.46
C ARG A 65 -7.15 -14.43 2.02
N LEU A 66 -8.15 -13.61 1.74
CA LEU A 66 -8.35 -13.00 0.42
C LEU A 66 -7.20 -12.07 0.06
N PHE A 67 -6.80 -11.19 1.00
CA PHE A 67 -5.65 -10.31 0.85
C PHE A 67 -4.34 -11.10 0.63
N ILE A 68 -4.14 -12.15 1.42
CA ILE A 68 -3.02 -13.09 1.31
C ILE A 68 -2.98 -13.77 -0.06
N SER A 69 -4.14 -14.14 -0.63
CA SER A 69 -4.19 -14.80 -1.95
C SER A 69 -3.79 -13.88 -3.11
N GLU A 70 -3.84 -12.57 -2.90
CA GLU A 70 -3.38 -11.57 -3.88
C GLU A 70 -1.86 -11.30 -3.76
N ILE A 71 -1.25 -11.63 -2.62
CA ILE A 71 0.20 -11.47 -2.40
C ILE A 71 0.94 -12.66 -3.01
N LYS A 72 1.79 -12.39 -4.01
CA LYS A 72 2.61 -13.42 -4.68
C LYS A 72 3.65 -14.06 -3.77
N ASP A 73 4.05 -13.40 -2.68
CA ASP A 73 5.01 -13.94 -1.72
C ASP A 73 4.36 -14.90 -0.72
N LYS A 74 4.56 -16.20 -0.98
CA LYS A 74 4.07 -17.30 -0.14
C LYS A 74 4.61 -17.26 1.29
N THR A 75 5.77 -16.65 1.51
CA THR A 75 6.41 -16.60 2.83
C THR A 75 5.66 -15.65 3.75
N PHE A 76 5.31 -14.46 3.27
CA PHE A 76 4.55 -13.47 4.02
C PHE A 76 3.11 -13.94 4.33
N SER A 77 2.47 -14.56 3.34
CA SER A 77 1.18 -15.26 3.46
C SER A 77 1.11 -16.22 4.66
N ASN A 78 2.12 -17.09 4.77
CA ASN A 78 2.19 -18.07 5.85
C ASN A 78 2.40 -17.43 7.23
N HIS A 79 3.12 -16.30 7.31
CA HIS A 79 3.34 -15.60 8.58
C HIS A 79 2.05 -14.92 9.08
N ILE A 80 1.26 -14.29 8.21
CA ILE A 80 -0.04 -13.72 8.61
C ILE A 80 -1.01 -14.80 9.05
N LEU A 81 -1.08 -15.91 8.30
CA LEU A 81 -1.93 -17.05 8.66
C LEU A 81 -1.52 -17.62 10.03
N PHE A 82 -0.22 -17.80 10.27
CA PHE A 82 0.33 -18.27 11.54
C PHE A 82 -0.04 -17.33 12.71
N LEU A 83 0.08 -16.02 12.50
CA LEU A 83 -0.24 -15.04 13.53
C LEU A 83 -1.75 -15.00 13.83
N THR A 84 -2.58 -15.15 12.81
CA THR A 84 -4.04 -15.24 12.97
C THR A 84 -4.44 -16.51 13.73
N ILE A 85 -3.76 -17.63 13.48
CA ILE A 85 -3.97 -18.88 14.22
C ILE A 85 -3.56 -18.73 15.68
N ILE A 86 -2.44 -18.06 15.98
CA ILE A 86 -2.00 -17.79 17.36
C ILE A 86 -3.04 -16.93 18.10
N VAL A 87 -3.50 -15.84 17.49
CA VAL A 87 -4.54 -14.99 18.08
C VAL A 87 -5.80 -15.79 18.36
N LEU A 88 -6.25 -16.61 17.39
CA LEU A 88 -7.42 -17.44 17.56
C LEU A 88 -7.24 -18.47 18.69
N ALA A 89 -6.08 -19.11 18.78
CA ALA A 89 -5.76 -20.07 19.83
C ALA A 89 -5.80 -19.42 21.22
N THR A 90 -5.20 -18.23 21.38
CA THR A 90 -5.22 -17.51 22.67
C THR A 90 -6.64 -17.07 23.06
N LEU A 91 -7.49 -16.71 22.10
CA LEU A 91 -8.89 -16.36 22.36
C LEU A 91 -9.73 -17.58 22.75
N ILE A 92 -9.48 -18.74 22.12
CA ILE A 92 -10.14 -20.00 22.46
C ILE A 92 -9.70 -20.49 23.84
N GLU A 93 -8.41 -20.41 24.17
CA GLU A 93 -7.89 -20.75 25.50
C GLU A 93 -8.52 -19.86 26.59
N ARG A 94 -8.68 -18.57 26.31
CA ARG A 94 -9.39 -17.63 27.19
C ARG A 94 -10.87 -17.98 27.34
N PHE A 95 -11.53 -18.40 26.26
CA PHE A 95 -12.93 -18.85 26.30
C PHE A 95 -13.10 -20.11 27.17
N ILE A 96 -12.21 -21.09 27.02
CA ILE A 96 -12.23 -22.34 27.78
C ILE A 96 -11.91 -22.09 29.26
N SER A 97 -10.92 -21.26 29.57
CA SER A 97 -10.52 -20.95 30.95
C SER A 97 -11.58 -20.14 31.70
N ASN A 98 -12.24 -19.17 31.05
CA ASN A 98 -13.35 -18.43 31.65
C ASN A 98 -14.60 -19.29 31.88
N ALA A 99 -14.83 -20.31 31.04
CA ALA A 99 -15.98 -21.21 31.18
C ALA A 99 -15.83 -22.27 32.29
N HIS A 100 -14.66 -22.41 32.92
CA HIS A 100 -14.40 -23.49 33.89
C HIS A 100 -14.13 -23.04 35.33
N TYR A 101 -13.98 -21.74 35.65
CA TYR A 101 -13.51 -21.32 36.98
C TYR A 101 -14.33 -20.19 37.60
N THR A 102 -15.23 -20.56 38.50
CA THR A 102 -16.19 -19.69 39.20
C THR A 102 -15.70 -19.11 40.55
N ILE A 103 -14.48 -19.38 41.05
CA ILE A 103 -14.25 -19.27 42.52
C ILE A 103 -12.96 -18.54 43.02
N ILE A 104 -12.02 -18.02 42.21
CA ILE A 104 -10.79 -17.42 42.78
C ILE A 104 -10.49 -15.99 42.24
N PRO A 105 -10.12 -15.01 43.11
CA PRO A 105 -9.75 -13.65 42.72
C PRO A 105 -8.37 -13.63 42.04
N TYR A 106 -8.35 -13.93 40.74
CA TYR A 106 -7.16 -13.96 39.88
C TYR A 106 -7.07 -12.75 38.93
N SER A 107 -7.72 -11.62 39.26
CA SER A 107 -7.80 -10.44 38.37
C SER A 107 -6.43 -9.96 37.89
N VAL A 108 -5.39 -10.03 38.74
CA VAL A 108 -4.06 -9.50 38.41
C VAL A 108 -3.30 -10.37 37.40
N GLN A 109 -3.37 -11.71 37.51
CA GLN A 109 -2.59 -12.58 36.61
C GLN A 109 -3.08 -12.53 35.16
N PHE A 110 -4.41 -12.46 34.97
CA PHE A 110 -4.99 -12.33 33.64
C PHE A 110 -4.72 -10.97 33.01
N ILE A 111 -4.76 -9.88 33.79
CA ILE A 111 -4.38 -8.54 33.30
C ILE A 111 -2.93 -8.56 32.81
N VAL A 112 -2.01 -9.19 33.53
CA VAL A 112 -0.60 -9.27 33.14
C VAL A 112 -0.43 -10.07 31.85
N ILE A 113 -1.09 -11.23 31.72
CA ILE A 113 -1.02 -12.06 30.50
C ILE A 113 -1.61 -11.32 29.29
N ASP A 114 -2.72 -10.60 29.46
CA ASP A 114 -3.34 -9.80 28.41
C ASP A 114 -2.42 -8.67 27.94
N LEU A 115 -1.83 -7.92 28.88
CA LEU A 115 -0.88 -6.85 28.57
C LEU A 115 0.33 -7.38 27.82
N LEU A 116 0.84 -8.54 28.23
CA LEU A 116 2.00 -9.19 27.60
C LEU A 116 1.65 -9.69 26.19
N THR A 117 0.46 -10.27 26.01
CA THR A 117 -0.03 -10.72 24.70
C THR A 117 -0.23 -9.55 23.74
N ILE A 118 -0.91 -8.48 24.18
CA ILE A 118 -1.10 -7.26 23.37
C ILE A 118 0.25 -6.64 23.00
N THR A 119 1.18 -6.57 23.94
CA THR A 119 2.52 -6.00 23.70
C THR A 119 3.29 -6.83 22.69
N VAL A 120 3.31 -8.17 22.82
CA VAL A 120 3.98 -9.07 21.88
C VAL A 120 3.33 -8.98 20.50
N LEU A 121 2.00 -9.02 20.41
CA LEU A 121 1.28 -8.94 19.14
C LEU A 121 1.49 -7.59 18.45
N GLY A 122 1.40 -6.50 19.21
CA GLY A 122 1.64 -5.14 18.74
C GLY A 122 3.07 -4.97 18.24
N THR A 123 4.05 -5.52 18.97
CA THR A 123 5.47 -5.49 18.56
C THR A 123 5.72 -6.29 17.29
N ILE A 124 5.14 -7.49 17.16
CA ILE A 124 5.28 -8.31 15.93
C ILE A 124 4.60 -7.62 14.75
N THR A 125 3.43 -7.00 14.97
CA THR A 125 2.72 -6.27 13.92
C THR A 125 3.51 -5.04 13.49
N LEU A 126 4.04 -4.24 14.42
CA LEU A 126 4.96 -3.13 14.12
C LEU A 126 6.19 -3.62 13.35
N LEU A 127 6.82 -4.73 13.77
CA LEU A 127 7.96 -5.30 13.06
C LEU A 127 7.58 -5.77 11.65
N MET A 128 6.40 -6.35 11.46
CA MET A 128 5.89 -6.74 10.12
C MET A 128 5.66 -5.52 9.24
N ILE A 129 5.10 -4.44 9.80
CA ILE A 129 4.88 -3.16 9.12
C ILE A 129 6.23 -2.56 8.69
N PHE A 130 7.21 -2.49 9.60
CA PHE A 130 8.51 -1.90 9.31
C PHE A 130 9.40 -2.78 8.40
N LYS A 131 9.24 -4.10 8.43
CA LYS A 131 10.01 -5.01 7.55
C LYS A 131 9.42 -5.17 6.16
N ASN A 132 8.14 -4.84 5.94
CA ASN A 132 7.51 -4.93 4.63
C ASN A 132 7.31 -3.54 4.04
N PRO A 133 8.25 -3.06 3.20
CA PRO A 133 8.10 -1.77 2.51
C PRO A 133 6.82 -1.72 1.67
N GLU A 134 6.35 -2.86 1.14
CA GLU A 134 5.08 -2.96 0.40
C GLU A 134 3.84 -2.62 1.26
N PHE A 135 3.87 -2.87 2.57
CA PHE A 135 2.76 -2.54 3.48
C PHE A 135 2.76 -1.06 3.86
N LEU A 136 3.95 -0.50 4.13
CA LEU A 136 4.10 0.95 4.25
C LEU A 136 3.67 1.64 2.95
N GLU A 137 3.98 1.04 1.80
CA GLU A 137 3.58 1.49 0.46
C GLU A 137 2.05 1.42 0.23
N ALA A 138 1.39 0.40 0.76
CA ALA A 138 -0.08 0.30 0.75
C ALA A 138 -0.78 1.24 1.73
N LEU A 139 -0.10 1.67 2.81
CA LEU A 139 -0.60 2.68 3.75
C LEU A 139 -0.30 4.11 3.27
N SER A 140 0.82 4.30 2.57
CA SER A 140 1.23 5.57 1.98
C SER A 140 0.69 5.74 0.56
N THR A 141 -0.55 5.32 0.30
CA THR A 141 -1.32 5.52 -0.95
C THR A 141 -1.26 6.97 -1.48
N TYR A 142 -0.70 7.92 -0.73
CA TYR A 142 -0.20 9.20 -1.19
C TYR A 142 1.27 9.17 -1.64
N TYR A 143 1.64 8.33 -2.61
CA TYR A 143 2.88 8.56 -3.35
C TYR A 143 2.60 9.68 -4.35
N SER A 144 3.06 10.90 -4.08
CA SER A 144 2.94 11.98 -5.07
C SER A 144 3.94 11.76 -6.21
N VAL A 145 3.65 10.80 -7.10
CA VAL A 145 4.22 10.88 -8.46
C VAL A 145 3.79 12.24 -8.97
N ARG A 146 4.74 13.12 -9.21
CA ARG A 146 4.46 14.50 -9.62
C ARG A 146 4.17 14.54 -11.10
N SER A 147 5.00 13.87 -11.88
CA SER A 147 4.92 13.87 -13.34
C SER A 147 5.62 12.69 -13.98
N ILE A 148 5.17 12.33 -15.18
CA ILE A 148 5.74 11.30 -16.04
C ILE A 148 6.09 11.92 -17.39
N TYR A 149 7.22 11.51 -17.93
CA TYR A 149 7.69 11.89 -19.26
C TYR A 149 8.09 10.66 -20.06
N LEU A 150 7.77 10.66 -21.35
CA LEU A 150 8.32 9.73 -22.33
C LEU A 150 9.15 10.54 -23.33
N ILE A 151 10.42 10.18 -23.45
CA ILE A 151 11.42 10.92 -24.23
C ILE A 151 12.00 10.01 -25.30
N SER A 152 12.14 10.52 -26.52
CA SER A 152 12.82 9.80 -27.61
C SER A 152 14.32 9.73 -27.39
N LYS A 153 14.89 8.54 -27.55
CA LYS A 153 16.35 8.36 -27.48
C LYS A 153 17.10 8.89 -28.69
N LYS A 154 16.44 9.03 -29.84
CA LYS A 154 17.07 9.50 -31.08
C LYS A 154 17.42 10.99 -31.05
N GLY A 155 16.73 11.79 -30.25
CA GLY A 155 16.92 13.24 -30.24
C GLY A 155 16.50 13.97 -28.96
N GLY A 156 16.21 13.25 -27.86
CA GLY A 156 15.85 13.86 -26.58
C GLY A 156 14.48 14.55 -26.56
N GLN A 157 13.66 14.39 -27.60
CA GLN A 157 12.35 15.03 -27.72
C GLN A 157 11.33 14.41 -26.77
N VAL A 158 10.59 15.24 -26.04
CA VAL A 158 9.49 14.78 -25.17
C VAL A 158 8.30 14.41 -26.05
N ILE A 159 7.96 13.12 -26.08
CA ILE A 159 6.83 12.59 -26.83
C ILE A 159 5.53 12.77 -26.05
N PHE A 160 5.59 12.52 -24.74
CA PHE A 160 4.43 12.56 -23.89
C PHE A 160 4.78 13.04 -22.49
N ARG A 161 3.82 13.72 -21.87
CA ARG A 161 3.92 14.25 -20.52
C ARG A 161 2.58 14.14 -19.81
N HIS A 162 2.62 13.72 -18.55
CA HIS A 162 1.48 13.79 -17.65
C HIS A 162 1.90 14.36 -16.31
N ASN A 163 1.12 15.29 -15.74
CA ASN A 163 1.31 15.77 -14.37
C ASN A 163 0.11 15.35 -13.54
N PHE A 164 0.38 14.86 -12.34
CA PHE A 164 -0.63 14.43 -11.38
C PHE A 164 -0.95 15.51 -10.34
N GLN A 165 -0.08 16.51 -10.17
CA GLN A 165 -0.34 17.62 -9.26
C GLN A 165 -1.37 18.60 -9.85
N ILE A 166 -2.31 19.01 -9.00
CA ILE A 166 -3.38 19.97 -9.29
C ILE A 166 -2.76 21.38 -9.42
N PRO A 167 -3.28 22.27 -10.30
CA PRO A 167 -2.63 23.53 -10.67
C PRO A 167 -2.50 24.61 -9.59
N ASP A 168 -2.84 24.32 -8.34
CA ASP A 168 -2.94 25.33 -7.27
C ASP A 168 -1.57 25.75 -6.70
N GLU A 169 -0.51 24.99 -6.99
CA GLU A 169 0.86 25.44 -6.78
C GLU A 169 1.41 25.96 -8.11
N GLU A 170 1.77 27.25 -8.17
CA GLU A 170 2.52 27.92 -9.25
C GLU A 170 3.93 27.31 -9.43
N THR A 171 4.01 26.00 -9.61
CA THR A 171 5.21 25.35 -10.13
C THR A 171 5.26 25.70 -11.61
N VAL A 172 6.01 26.76 -11.93
CA VAL A 172 6.40 27.11 -13.30
C VAL A 172 6.92 25.83 -13.94
N LEU A 173 6.08 25.22 -14.78
CA LEU A 173 6.42 23.98 -15.45
C LEU A 173 7.57 24.32 -16.39
N PRO A 174 8.77 23.75 -16.18
CA PRO A 174 9.90 24.05 -17.05
C PRO A 174 9.53 23.68 -18.49
N ASP A 175 10.00 24.51 -19.44
CA ASP A 175 9.82 24.27 -20.86
C ASP A 175 10.19 22.81 -21.19
N GLN A 176 9.28 22.09 -21.85
CA GLN A 176 9.45 20.68 -22.19
C GLN A 176 10.72 20.45 -23.00
N LEU A 177 11.10 21.42 -23.84
CA LEU A 177 12.33 21.35 -24.62
C LEU A 177 13.57 21.46 -23.74
N LEU A 178 13.55 22.36 -22.75
CA LEU A 178 14.64 22.50 -21.77
C LEU A 178 14.77 21.26 -20.90
N LEU A 179 13.66 20.72 -20.42
CA LEU A 179 13.67 19.51 -19.59
C LEU A 179 14.18 18.29 -20.36
N GLY A 180 13.68 18.08 -21.58
CA GLY A 180 14.11 16.98 -22.44
C GLY A 180 15.61 17.06 -22.76
N GLY A 181 16.08 18.25 -23.13
CA GLY A 181 17.50 18.51 -23.40
C GLY A 181 18.39 18.32 -22.16
N PHE A 182 17.99 18.86 -21.00
CA PHE A 182 18.71 18.71 -19.74
C PHE A 182 18.85 17.24 -19.32
N ILE A 183 17.75 16.49 -19.37
CA ILE A 183 17.72 15.08 -19.01
C ILE A 183 18.58 14.25 -19.96
N TYR A 184 18.50 14.51 -21.26
CA TYR A 184 19.31 13.82 -22.24
C TYR A 184 20.81 14.11 -22.01
N ALA A 185 21.16 15.37 -21.78
CA ALA A 185 22.54 15.76 -21.48
C ALA A 185 23.07 15.12 -20.19
N ILE A 186 22.26 15.04 -19.14
CA ILE A 186 22.62 14.36 -17.89
C ILE A 186 22.83 12.87 -18.12
N THR A 187 21.87 12.20 -18.75
CA THR A 187 21.93 10.74 -18.92
C THR A 187 23.09 10.35 -19.82
N SER A 188 23.24 10.99 -20.99
CA SER A 188 24.36 10.74 -21.90
C SER A 188 25.71 11.19 -21.33
N GLY A 189 25.74 12.32 -20.63
CA GLY A 189 26.96 12.85 -20.01
C GLY A 189 27.46 11.96 -18.87
N LEU A 190 26.56 11.47 -18.01
CA LEU A 190 26.92 10.56 -16.93
C LEU A 190 27.33 9.18 -17.45
N GLU A 191 26.63 8.63 -18.45
CA GLU A 191 27.04 7.39 -19.12
C GLU A 191 28.45 7.52 -19.73
N ALA A 192 28.74 8.64 -20.40
CA ALA A 192 30.06 8.88 -21.01
C ALA A 192 31.17 9.11 -19.98
N THR A 193 30.88 9.83 -18.89
CA THR A 193 31.90 10.26 -17.91
C THR A 193 32.24 9.15 -16.92
N LEU A 194 31.23 8.40 -16.47
CA LEU A 194 31.40 7.42 -15.39
C LEU A 194 31.76 6.01 -15.91
N GLN A 195 31.84 5.82 -17.24
CA GLN A 195 32.03 4.50 -17.88
C GLN A 195 31.12 3.42 -17.25
N MET A 196 29.91 3.81 -16.84
CA MET A 196 29.04 2.90 -16.12
C MET A 196 28.68 1.74 -17.07
N GLU A 197 29.00 0.52 -16.65
CA GLU A 197 28.58 -0.70 -17.36
C GLU A 197 27.06 -0.93 -17.30
N GLY A 198 26.31 -0.01 -16.66
CA GLY A 198 24.87 -0.05 -16.51
C GLY A 198 24.21 1.28 -16.86
N LYS A 199 22.91 1.20 -17.18
CA LYS A 199 22.07 2.38 -17.43
C LYS A 199 21.66 2.97 -16.10
N MET A 200 21.61 4.29 -16.04
CA MET A 200 21.11 5.00 -14.86
C MET A 200 19.64 4.65 -14.59
N GLU A 201 19.34 4.29 -13.34
CA GLU A 201 17.99 3.89 -12.90
C GLU A 201 17.30 4.97 -12.07
N ALA A 202 18.02 5.75 -11.26
CA ALA A 202 17.44 6.88 -10.51
C ALA A 202 18.49 7.94 -10.13
N ILE A 203 18.04 9.19 -9.99
CA ILE A 203 18.78 10.31 -9.39
C ILE A 203 17.92 10.94 -8.31
N ARG A 204 18.51 11.24 -7.15
CA ARG A 204 17.86 12.07 -6.12
C ARG A 204 18.33 13.52 -6.21
N VAL A 205 17.39 14.46 -6.30
CA VAL A 205 17.63 15.90 -6.29
C VAL A 205 16.76 16.53 -5.20
N GLY A 206 17.36 16.79 -4.03
CA GLY A 206 16.63 17.24 -2.85
C GLY A 206 15.61 16.19 -2.39
N ASP A 207 14.34 16.59 -2.39
CA ASP A 207 13.19 15.77 -1.98
C ASP A 207 12.49 15.07 -3.16
N ILE A 208 13.09 15.12 -4.36
CA ILE A 208 12.54 14.52 -5.57
C ILE A 208 13.49 13.44 -6.07
N PHE A 209 12.91 12.29 -6.39
CA PHE A 209 13.54 11.21 -7.13
C PHE A 209 13.12 11.30 -8.59
N ILE A 210 14.12 11.26 -9.47
CA ILE A 210 13.98 11.15 -10.91
C ILE A 210 14.32 9.71 -11.27
N ILE A 211 13.30 8.92 -11.56
CA ILE A 211 13.42 7.50 -11.86
C ILE A 211 13.44 7.34 -13.38
N PHE A 212 14.41 6.60 -13.90
CA PHE A 212 14.63 6.38 -15.31
C PHE A 212 14.35 4.92 -15.66
N LYS A 213 13.67 4.70 -16.77
CA LYS A 213 13.59 3.37 -17.39
C LYS A 213 13.90 3.46 -18.87
N HIS A 214 14.75 2.54 -19.30
CA HIS A 214 15.30 2.55 -20.65
C HIS A 214 14.64 1.50 -21.53
N GLY A 215 13.87 1.94 -22.51
CA GLY A 215 13.33 1.12 -23.59
C GLY A 215 14.30 1.01 -24.75
N LYS A 216 13.80 0.42 -25.85
CA LYS A 216 14.53 0.29 -27.11
C LYS A 216 14.70 1.64 -27.81
N ASN A 217 13.62 2.39 -27.98
CA ASN A 217 13.57 3.66 -28.71
C ASN A 217 13.26 4.86 -27.81
N ILE A 218 12.75 4.61 -26.60
CA ILE A 218 12.33 5.65 -25.65
C ILE A 218 12.95 5.49 -24.28
N LEU A 219 13.00 6.61 -23.56
CA LEU A 219 13.38 6.77 -22.17
C LEU A 219 12.13 7.23 -21.41
N GLY A 220 11.68 6.42 -20.46
CA GLY A 220 10.61 6.78 -19.55
C GLY A 220 11.17 7.39 -18.28
N ILE A 221 10.50 8.41 -17.76
CA ILE A 221 10.93 9.14 -16.58
C ILE A 221 9.75 9.40 -15.66
N VAL A 222 9.94 9.15 -14.37
CA VAL A 222 8.98 9.43 -13.31
C VAL A 222 9.64 10.37 -12.31
N PHE A 223 8.99 11.48 -12.02
CA PHE A 223 9.33 12.35 -10.88
C PHE A 223 8.44 11.97 -9.71
N ALA A 224 9.03 11.59 -8.59
CA ALA A 224 8.30 11.16 -7.39
C ALA A 224 9.00 11.62 -6.12
N THR A 225 8.28 11.70 -5.01
CA THR A 225 8.85 12.04 -3.70
C THR A 225 9.63 10.87 -3.08
N TYR A 226 9.35 9.64 -3.53
CA TYR A 226 10.04 8.42 -3.09
C TYR A 226 10.33 7.53 -4.29
N GLU A 227 11.46 6.84 -4.25
CA GLU A 227 11.79 5.76 -5.18
C GLU A 227 11.31 4.43 -4.59
N THR A 228 10.51 3.68 -5.36
CA THR A 228 10.08 2.33 -4.99
C THR A 228 10.13 1.37 -6.17
N SER A 229 10.29 0.07 -5.88
CA SER A 229 10.30 -0.98 -6.90
C SER A 229 9.01 -1.04 -7.71
N ILE A 230 7.86 -0.66 -7.14
CA ILE A 230 6.60 -0.63 -7.89
C ILE A 230 6.60 0.48 -8.96
N LEU A 231 7.23 1.63 -8.70
CA LEU A 231 7.31 2.71 -9.67
C LEU A 231 8.15 2.29 -10.88
N HIS A 232 9.27 1.60 -10.62
CA HIS A 232 10.08 0.97 -11.67
C HIS A 232 9.27 -0.02 -12.51
N LEU A 233 8.49 -0.89 -11.87
CA LEU A 233 7.62 -1.86 -12.56
C LEU A 233 6.53 -1.17 -13.38
N LYS A 234 5.82 -0.20 -12.80
CA LYS A 234 4.75 0.57 -13.47
C LYS A 234 5.29 1.34 -14.67
N LEU A 235 6.43 2.02 -14.52
CA LEU A 235 7.08 2.71 -15.61
C LEU A 235 7.52 1.74 -16.72
N HIS A 236 8.06 0.57 -16.35
CA HIS A 236 8.40 -0.47 -17.31
C HIS A 236 7.18 -0.97 -18.09
N MET A 237 6.05 -1.23 -17.41
CA MET A 237 4.80 -1.64 -18.06
C MET A 237 4.27 -0.58 -19.02
N LEU A 238 4.30 0.69 -18.61
CA LEU A 238 3.90 1.81 -19.47
C LEU A 238 4.76 1.87 -20.73
N MET A 239 6.07 1.79 -20.57
CA MET A 239 7.01 1.82 -21.70
C MET A 239 6.85 0.63 -22.63
N GLN A 240 6.70 -0.58 -22.09
CA GLN A 240 6.52 -1.78 -22.89
C GLN A 240 5.22 -1.69 -23.71
N ARG A 241 4.13 -1.23 -23.08
CA ARG A 241 2.85 -1.00 -23.77
C ARG A 241 2.99 0.04 -24.88
N PHE A 242 3.68 1.15 -24.58
CA PHE A 242 3.97 2.21 -25.57
C PHE A 242 4.78 1.68 -26.76
N GLU A 243 5.93 1.05 -26.50
CA GLU A 243 6.81 0.57 -27.58
C GLU A 243 6.14 -0.51 -28.41
N SER A 244 5.33 -1.36 -27.80
CA SER A 244 4.57 -2.38 -28.53
C SER A 244 3.54 -1.74 -29.46
N TYR A 245 2.76 -0.78 -28.96
CA TYR A 245 1.68 -0.15 -29.72
C TYR A 245 2.21 0.75 -30.85
N TYR A 246 3.23 1.56 -30.57
CA TYR A 246 3.81 2.50 -31.53
C TYR A 246 5.06 1.95 -32.24
N SER A 247 5.29 0.63 -32.22
CA SER A 247 6.50 -0.02 -32.77
C SER A 247 6.77 0.33 -34.23
N SER A 248 5.72 0.37 -35.05
CA SER A 248 5.79 0.71 -36.48
C SER A 248 6.21 2.16 -36.71
N ILE A 249 5.72 3.07 -35.87
CA ILE A 249 6.00 4.50 -35.94
C ILE A 249 7.41 4.78 -35.44
N LEU A 250 7.79 4.27 -34.26
CA LEU A 250 9.05 4.58 -33.59
C LEU A 250 10.31 4.26 -34.42
N ASN A 251 10.28 3.20 -35.22
CA ASN A 251 11.43 2.80 -36.02
C ASN A 251 11.82 3.86 -37.06
N ASN A 252 10.83 4.53 -37.65
CA ASN A 252 11.02 5.54 -38.71
C ASN A 252 10.60 6.94 -38.28
N TRP A 253 10.36 7.15 -36.99
CA TRP A 253 9.89 8.43 -36.48
C TRP A 253 10.94 9.53 -36.65
N VAL A 254 10.52 10.66 -37.23
CA VAL A 254 11.35 11.83 -37.57
C VAL A 254 11.03 13.06 -36.72
N GLY A 255 10.29 12.90 -35.62
CA GLY A 255 9.99 14.00 -34.69
C GLY A 255 8.58 14.58 -34.78
N ASP A 256 7.71 14.01 -35.62
CA ASP A 256 6.31 14.43 -35.74
C ASP A 256 5.46 13.90 -34.58
N LEU A 257 5.15 14.77 -33.61
CA LEU A 257 4.36 14.41 -32.42
C LEU A 257 2.90 14.07 -32.71
N THR A 258 2.36 14.48 -33.87
CA THR A 258 0.94 14.24 -34.21
C THR A 258 0.61 12.76 -34.41
N GLN A 259 1.64 11.91 -34.55
CA GLN A 259 1.52 10.47 -34.71
C GLN A 259 1.22 9.73 -33.39
N PHE A 260 1.32 10.42 -32.25
CA PHE A 260 1.03 9.86 -30.93
C PHE A 260 -0.28 10.39 -30.40
N ASP A 261 -1.18 9.48 -30.06
CA ASP A 261 -2.48 9.83 -29.49
C ASP A 261 -2.34 10.12 -27.99
N SER A 262 -2.33 11.41 -27.65
CA SER A 262 -2.23 11.86 -26.26
C SER A 262 -3.36 11.34 -25.36
N GLY A 263 -4.55 11.09 -25.90
CA GLY A 263 -5.70 10.60 -25.14
C GLY A 263 -5.50 9.16 -24.68
N ILE A 264 -5.09 8.28 -25.59
CA ILE A 264 -4.76 6.87 -25.28
C ILE A 264 -3.61 6.79 -24.27
N LEU A 265 -2.59 7.63 -24.44
CA LEU A 265 -1.46 7.68 -23.52
C LEU A 265 -1.86 8.13 -22.12
N GLN A 266 -2.74 9.13 -22.03
CA GLN A 266 -3.28 9.58 -20.76
C GLN A 266 -4.12 8.49 -20.09
N GLU A 267 -4.93 7.75 -20.83
CA GLU A 267 -5.68 6.61 -20.31
C GLU A 267 -4.77 5.53 -19.73
N TRP A 268 -3.67 5.18 -20.43
CA TRP A 268 -2.72 4.18 -19.92
C TRP A 268 -2.00 4.65 -18.67
N VAL A 269 -1.61 5.92 -18.61
CA VAL A 269 -1.01 6.48 -17.41
C VAL A 269 -1.98 6.42 -16.25
N ILE A 270 -3.23 6.83 -16.45
CA ILE A 270 -4.27 6.74 -15.42
C ILE A 270 -4.51 5.28 -15.03
N GLU A 271 -4.56 4.34 -15.96
CA GLU A 271 -4.78 2.92 -15.69
C GLU A 271 -3.65 2.31 -14.85
N ILE A 272 -2.40 2.53 -15.25
CA ILE A 272 -1.21 1.92 -14.65
C ILE A 272 -0.86 2.60 -13.32
N PHE A 273 -1.10 3.91 -13.22
CA PHE A 273 -0.79 4.71 -12.03
C PHE A 273 -2.04 5.02 -11.18
N LYS A 274 -3.21 4.43 -11.48
CA LYS A 274 -4.49 4.67 -10.75
C LYS A 274 -4.47 4.42 -9.25
N LYS A 275 -3.50 3.64 -8.76
CA LYS A 275 -3.29 3.35 -7.32
C LYS A 275 -2.29 4.30 -6.65
N VAL A 276 -2.03 5.46 -7.25
CA VAL A 276 -1.03 6.46 -6.83
C VAL A 276 -1.68 7.84 -6.60
N LEU A 277 -2.92 8.01 -7.08
CA LEU A 277 -3.81 9.15 -6.80
C LEU A 277 -4.81 8.74 -5.71
#